data_AF-C6JS47-F1
#
_entry.id   AF-C6JS47-F1
#
_cell.length_a   1.000
_cell.length_b   1.000
_cell.length_c   1.000
_cell.angle_alpha   90.00
_cell.angle_beta   90.00
_cell.angle_gamma   90.00
#
_symmetry.space_group_name_H-M   'P 1'
#
loop_
_entity.id
_entity.type
_entity.pdbx_description
1 polymer ?
#
loop_
_entity_poly.entity_id
_entity_poly.type
_entity_poly.pdbx_seq_one_letter_code
_entity_poly.pdbx_strand_id
1 'polypeptide(L)' 'MGGKNMERARKALDAMKELGISRKQATPVLKELLATFDNNWEPIEDEHYRALADAIFAREDNKQTSPSQQ' A
#
# COMPACT_ATOMS: atom_id res chain seq x y z
N MET A 1 13.30 -8.40 -18.94
CA MET A 1 13.05 -7.12 -18.25
C MET A 1 12.04 -7.37 -17.14
N GLY A 2 12.42 -7.29 -15.85
CA GLY A 2 11.50 -7.58 -14.74
C GLY A 2 11.93 -7.07 -13.36
N GLY A 3 13.09 -6.40 -13.23
CA GLY A 3 13.65 -6.01 -11.92
C GLY A 3 13.04 -4.75 -11.27
N LYS A 4 12.56 -3.79 -12.07
CA LYS A 4 12.18 -2.46 -11.57
C LYS A 4 11.02 -2.49 -10.57
N ASN A 5 9.99 -3.30 -10.84
CA ASN A 5 8.81 -3.38 -9.95
C ASN A 5 9.16 -4.06 -8.61
N MET A 6 10.13 -4.96 -8.61
CA MET A 6 10.56 -5.68 -7.41
C MET A 6 11.39 -4.79 -6.48
N GLU A 7 12.22 -3.91 -7.04
CA GLU A 7 12.94 -2.87 -6.28
C GLU A 7 11.98 -1.83 -5.69
N ARG A 8 11.01 -1.36 -6.48
CA ARG A 8 9.98 -0.43 -6.02
C ARG A 8 9.14 -1.00 -4.89
N ALA A 9 8.69 -2.25 -5.02
CA ALA A 9 7.98 -2.95 -3.95
C ALA A 9 8.84 -3.04 -2.69
N ARG A 10 10.14 -3.35 -2.81
CA ARG A 10 11.05 -3.36 -1.66
C ARG A 10 11.13 -2.01 -0.96
N LYS A 11 11.32 -0.92 -1.71
CA LYS A 11 11.39 0.44 -1.15
C LYS A 11 10.08 0.85 -0.47
N ALA A 12 8.95 0.59 -1.11
CA ALA A 12 7.64 0.84 -0.54
C ALA A 12 7.46 0.07 0.79
N LEU A 13 7.81 -1.22 0.80
CA LEU A 13 7.74 -2.05 2.00
C LEU A 13 8.70 -1.62 3.12
N ASP A 14 9.86 -1.07 2.78
CA ASP A 14 10.82 -0.53 3.75
C ASP A 14 10.30 0.78 4.37
N ALA A 15 9.80 1.71 3.55
CA ALA A 15 9.17 2.94 4.01
C ALA A 15 7.97 2.66 4.94
N MET A 16 7.12 1.70 4.58
CA MET A 16 6.01 1.26 5.43
C MET A 16 6.52 0.70 6.77
N LYS A 17 7.63 -0.04 6.76
CA LYS A 17 8.23 -0.58 7.99
C LYS A 17 8.73 0.54 8.90
N GLU A 18 9.29 1.62 8.36
CA GLU A 18 9.68 2.82 9.14
C GLU A 18 8.47 3.49 9.81
N LEU A 19 7.30 3.43 9.17
CA LEU A 19 6.02 3.90 9.75
C LEU A 19 5.40 2.91 10.76
N GLY A 20 6.03 1.76 11.01
CA GLY A 20 5.51 0.71 11.89
C GLY A 20 4.53 -0.26 11.22
N ILE A 21 4.34 -0.15 9.90
CA ILE A 21 3.41 -0.98 9.14
C ILE A 21 4.11 -2.25 8.67
N SER A 22 3.48 -3.40 8.91
CA SER A 22 4.04 -4.69 8.49
C SER A 22 3.91 -4.90 6.98
N ARG A 23 4.95 -5.50 6.38
CA ARG A 23 4.95 -5.87 4.95
C ARG A 23 3.72 -6.68 4.51
N LYS A 24 3.17 -7.50 5.42
CA LYS A 24 1.96 -8.30 5.20
C LYS A 24 0.71 -7.44 4.97
N GLN A 25 0.64 -6.25 5.58
CA GLN A 25 -0.45 -5.29 5.42
C GLN A 25 -0.21 -4.42 4.18
N ALA A 26 1.03 -4.00 3.94
CA ALA A 26 1.38 -3.18 2.80
C ALA A 26 1.28 -3.91 1.44
N THR A 27 1.64 -5.20 1.38
CA THR A 27 1.63 -5.98 0.13
C THR A 27 0.26 -6.01 -0.58
N PRO A 28 -0.86 -6.37 0.09
CA PRO A 28 -2.15 -6.42 -0.59
C PRO A 28 -2.65 -5.01 -0.98
N VAL A 29 -2.39 -3.99 -0.17
CA VAL A 29 -2.79 -2.60 -0.48
C VAL A 29 -2.00 -2.05 -1.66
N LEU A 30 -0.70 -2.33 -1.73
CA LEU A 30 0.14 -1.96 -2.86
C LEU A 30 -0.36 -2.58 -4.17
N LYS A 31 -0.81 -3.85 -4.12
CA LYS A 31 -1.44 -4.51 -5.28
C LYS A 31 -2.74 -3.83 -5.70
N GLU A 32 -3.58 -3.44 -4.74
CA GLU A 32 -4.84 -2.73 -5.01
C GLU A 32 -4.58 -1.36 -5.64
N LEU A 33 -3.67 -0.56 -5.07
CA LEU A 33 -3.29 0.72 -5.64
C LEU A 33 -2.75 0.59 -7.05
N LEU A 34 -1.87 -0.38 -7.29
CA LEU A 34 -1.39 -0.66 -8.64
C LEU A 34 -2.54 -1.03 -9.59
N ALA A 35 -3.53 -1.81 -9.15
CA ALA A 35 -4.69 -2.11 -9.98
C ALA A 35 -5.52 -0.85 -10.29
N THR A 36 -5.70 0.05 -9.31
CA THR A 36 -6.40 1.33 -9.50
C THR A 36 -5.68 2.27 -10.46
N PHE A 37 -4.34 2.25 -10.45
CA PHE A 37 -3.50 3.10 -11.29
C PHE A 37 -3.01 2.42 -12.57
N ASP A 38 -3.63 1.33 -13.04
CA ASP A 38 -3.22 0.61 -14.26
C ASP A 38 -1.73 0.19 -14.24
N ASN A 39 -1.32 -0.34 -13.10
CA ASN A 39 0.04 -0.78 -12.78
C ASN A 39 1.08 0.36 -12.79
N ASN A 40 0.62 1.62 -12.68
CA ASN A 40 1.47 2.80 -12.62
C ASN A 40 2.01 3.03 -11.21
N TRP A 41 3.33 3.17 -11.13
CA TRP A 41 4.06 3.42 -9.89
C TRP A 41 4.35 4.89 -9.65
N GLU A 42 4.29 5.75 -10.67
CA GLU A 42 4.54 7.19 -10.52
C GLU A 42 3.70 7.83 -9.39
N PRO A 43 2.37 7.67 -9.33
CA PRO A 43 1.57 8.26 -8.25
C PRO A 43 1.77 7.59 -6.88
N ILE A 44 2.34 6.38 -6.85
CA ILE A 44 2.59 5.62 -5.61
C ILE A 44 3.97 5.96 -5.05
N GLU A 45 4.97 6.16 -5.90
CA GLU A 45 6.32 6.59 -5.50
C GLU A 45 6.37 8.08 -5.16
N ASP A 46 5.41 8.86 -5.67
CA ASP A 46 5.24 10.27 -5.31
C ASP A 46 5.00 10.44 -3.81
N GLU A 47 5.54 11.53 -3.25
CA GLU A 47 5.43 11.85 -1.82
C GLU A 47 5.80 10.70 -0.85
N HIS A 48 6.87 9.94 -1.11
CA HIS A 48 7.38 8.90 -0.19
C HIS A 48 6.38 7.78 0.14
N TYR A 49 5.60 7.30 -0.85
CA TYR A 49 4.62 6.23 -0.62
C TYR A 49 3.49 6.63 0.33
N ARG A 50 3.20 7.92 0.45
CA ARG A 50 2.09 8.42 1.27
C ARG A 50 0.75 7.83 0.85
N ALA A 51 0.49 7.71 -0.45
CA ALA A 51 -0.70 7.05 -0.98
C ALA A 51 -0.83 5.59 -0.51
N LEU A 52 0.30 4.89 -0.38
CA LEU A 52 0.33 3.53 0.17
C LEU A 52 0.01 3.51 1.66
N ALA A 53 0.61 4.41 2.46
CA ALA A 53 0.31 4.52 3.88
C ALA A 53 -1.17 4.87 4.12
N ASP A 54 -1.69 5.88 3.44
CA ASP A 54 -3.08 6.33 3.53
C ASP A 54 -4.06 5.20 3.21
N ALA A 55 -3.84 4.48 2.10
CA ALA A 55 -4.66 3.35 1.74
C ALA A 55 -4.59 2.18 2.76
N ILE A 56 -3.45 1.98 3.43
CA ILE A 56 -3.32 0.98 4.50
C ILE A 56 -4.18 1.40 5.70
N PHE A 57 -4.05 2.64 6.17
CA PHE A 57 -4.83 3.15 7.29
C PHE A 57 -6.34 3.15 6.99
N ALA A 58 -6.74 3.61 5.80
CA ALA A 58 -8.14 3.60 5.36
C ALA A 58 -8.71 2.17 5.31
N ARG A 59 -7.90 1.18 4.91
CA ARG A 59 -8.33 -0.22 4.89
C ARG A 59 -8.43 -0.85 6.28
N GLU A 60 -7.51 -0.51 7.20
CA GLU A 60 -7.58 -0.97 8.58
C GLU A 60 -8.83 -0.42 9.28
N ASP A 61 -9.16 0.86 9.06
CA ASP A 61 -10.38 1.49 9.55
C ASP A 61 -11.65 0.81 9.00
N ASN A 62 -11.69 0.55 7.69
CA ASN A 62 -12.82 -0.14 7.04
C ASN A 62 -13.00 -1.58 7.54
N LYS A 63 -11.91 -2.26 7.93
CA LYS A 63 -11.97 -3.60 8.51
C LYS A 63 -12.55 -3.61 9.93
N GLN A 64 -12.51 -2.47 10.63
CA GLN A 64 -13.14 -2.30 11.94
C GLN A 64 -14.63 -1.94 11.83
N THR A 65 -15.09 -1.43 10.68
CA THR A 65 -16.52 -1.24 10.39
C THR A 65 -17.16 -2.50 9.83
N SER A 66 -17.17 -3.57 10.62
CA SER A 66 -18.34 -4.45 10.67
C SER A 66 -19.14 -4.05 11.90
N PRO A 67 -20.04 -3.06 11.84
CA PRO A 67 -21.16 -3.11 12.76
C PRO A 67 -22.00 -4.31 12.31
N SER A 68 -21.89 -5.40 13.05
CA SER A 68 -23.04 -6.29 13.20
C SER A 68 -24.18 -5.47 13.79
N GLN A 69 -24.88 -4.68 12.97
CA GLN A 69 -26.15 -4.00 13.26
C GLN A 69 -26.82 -3.79 11.90
N GLN A 70 -28.02 -4.28 11.61
CA GLN A 70 -29.09 -4.86 12.40
C GLN A 70 -30.04 -5.60 11.44
#